data_AF-A0A832ZW43-F1
#
_entry.id   AF-A0A832ZW43-F1
#
_cell.length_a   1.000
_cell.length_b   1.000
_cell.length_c   1.000
_cell.angle_alpha   90.00
_cell.angle_beta   90.00
_cell.angle_gamma   90.00
#
_symmetry.space_group_name_H-M   'P 1'
#
loop_
_entity.id
_entity.type
_entity.pdbx_description
1 polymer ?
#
loop_
_entity_poly.entity_id
_entity_poly.type
_entity_poly.pdbx_seq_one_letter_code
_entity_poly.pdbx_strand_id
1 'polypeptide(L)'
;MTKSYHVHLFVQGRGWRVLREVYSHSGVLASFEEARKLALYVILVMMKRAGHPYGSREGDVVGFRVEDSEEEPEHLPEEARHVDWEEHKHRFFKRGEAYMMYKTWSWPD
;
A
#
# COMPACT_ATOMS: atom_id res chain seq x y z
N MET A 1 1.06 -0.02 26.37
CA MET A 1 1.43 0.37 25.01
C MET A 1 0.25 0.08 24.11
N THR A 2 -0.23 1.08 23.39
CA THR A 2 -1.31 0.92 22.41
C THR A 2 -0.71 0.21 21.20
N LYS A 3 -1.29 -0.92 20.79
CA LYS A 3 -0.79 -1.68 19.63
C LYS A 3 -0.95 -0.83 18.37
N SER A 4 0.12 -0.57 17.64
CA SER A 4 0.10 0.14 16.35
C SER A 4 0.52 -0.78 15.21
N TYR A 5 0.40 -0.31 13.96
CA TYR A 5 0.60 -1.11 12.76
C TYR A 5 1.44 -0.34 11.74
N HIS A 6 2.49 -0.95 11.23
CA HIS A 6 3.41 -0.35 10.27
C HIS A 6 3.20 -0.93 8.87
N VAL A 7 2.99 -0.04 7.91
CA VAL A 7 2.90 -0.37 6.48
C VAL A 7 4.29 -0.46 5.85
N HIS A 8 4.56 -1.59 5.22
CA HIS A 8 5.69 -1.77 4.32
C HIS A 8 5.20 -1.95 2.89
N LEU A 9 5.88 -1.31 1.95
CA LEU A 9 5.56 -1.36 0.53
C LEU A 9 6.56 -2.25 -0.20
N PHE A 10 6.08 -3.05 -1.16
CA PHE A 10 6.94 -3.77 -2.08
C PHE A 10 7.13 -2.95 -3.34
N VAL A 11 8.37 -2.53 -3.58
CA VAL A 11 8.76 -1.76 -4.74
C VAL A 11 9.46 -2.69 -5.73
N GLN A 12 8.95 -2.82 -6.94
CA GLN A 12 9.49 -3.73 -7.95
C GLN A 12 10.95 -3.40 -8.25
N GLY A 13 11.82 -4.42 -8.22
CA GLY A 13 13.27 -4.28 -8.38
C GLY A 13 14.01 -3.71 -7.16
N ARG A 14 13.31 -3.20 -6.13
CA ARG A 14 13.91 -2.64 -4.90
C ARG A 14 13.56 -3.43 -3.64
N GLY A 15 12.51 -4.24 -3.67
CA GLY A 15 12.06 -5.07 -2.55
C GLY A 15 11.22 -4.30 -1.54
N TRP A 16 11.23 -4.76 -0.29
CA TRP A 16 10.46 -4.15 0.80
C TRP A 16 11.08 -2.82 1.27
N ARG A 17 10.24 -1.81 1.42
CA ARG A 17 10.60 -0.47 1.88
C ARG A 17 9.58 -0.02 2.93
N VAL A 18 10.04 0.71 3.95
CA VAL A 18 9.12 1.38 4.87
C VAL A 18 8.39 2.49 4.13
N LEU A 19 7.14 2.78 4.52
CA LEU A 19 6.31 3.72 3.77
C LEU A 19 6.94 5.11 3.65
N ARG A 20 7.60 5.61 4.71
CA ARG A 20 8.33 6.90 4.71
C ARG A 20 9.42 7.06 3.63
N GLU A 21 9.97 5.96 3.11
CA GLU A 21 10.97 6.01 2.03
C GLU A 21 10.34 6.22 0.65
N VAL A 22 9.02 6.01 0.53
CA VAL A 22 8.27 6.02 -0.73
C VAL A 22 7.20 7.11 -0.75
N TYR A 23 6.67 7.48 0.42
CA TYR A 23 5.57 8.40 0.59
C TYR A 23 5.77 9.25 1.86
N SER A 24 5.30 10.50 1.86
CA SER A 24 5.47 11.44 2.98
C SER A 24 4.50 11.18 4.14
N HIS A 25 4.57 9.99 4.73
CA HIS A 25 3.83 9.57 5.93
C HIS A 25 4.67 8.49 6.63
N SER A 26 4.65 8.38 7.97
CA SER A 26 5.49 7.35 8.65
C SER A 26 5.16 5.94 8.18
N GLY A 27 3.85 5.69 8.04
CA GLY A 27 3.28 4.38 7.76
C GLY A 27 2.79 3.67 9.02
N VAL A 28 2.86 4.31 10.19
CA VAL A 28 2.41 3.77 11.47
C VAL A 28 0.99 4.27 11.76
N LEU A 29 0.03 3.36 11.96
CA LEU A 29 -1.39 3.66 12.16
C LEU A 29 -1.92 2.96 13.42
N ALA A 30 -3.02 3.49 13.97
CA ALA A 30 -3.64 2.98 15.18
C ALA A 30 -4.39 1.65 14.97
N SER A 31 -4.76 1.32 13.72
CA SER A 31 -5.46 0.09 13.39
C SER A 31 -4.96 -0.56 12.10
N PHE A 32 -5.10 -1.89 12.01
CA PHE A 32 -4.80 -2.66 10.81
C PHE A 32 -5.63 -2.19 9.60
N GLU A 33 -6.89 -1.80 9.83
CA GLU A 33 -7.76 -1.30 8.77
C GLU A 33 -7.25 0.03 8.19
N GLU A 34 -6.85 0.98 9.03
CA GLU A 34 -6.24 2.23 8.57
C GLU A 34 -4.92 1.98 7.84
N ALA A 35 -4.07 1.09 8.35
CA ALA A 35 -2.82 0.70 7.69
C ALA A 35 -3.09 0.13 6.28
N ARG A 36 -4.11 -0.72 6.15
CA ARG A 36 -4.55 -1.28 4.86
C ARG A 36 -5.11 -0.21 3.92
N LYS A 37 -5.91 0.73 4.43
CA LYS A 37 -6.43 1.88 3.64
C LYS A 37 -5.29 2.76 3.15
N LEU A 38 -4.33 3.11 4.00
CA LEU A 38 -3.16 3.88 3.62
C LEU A 38 -2.33 3.17 2.53
N ALA A 39 -2.06 1.88 2.72
CA ALA A 39 -1.28 1.11 1.76
C ALA A 39 -1.95 1.08 0.38
N LEU A 40 -3.26 0.81 0.34
CA LEU A 40 -4.03 0.83 -0.90
C LEU A 40 -4.05 2.22 -1.54
N TYR A 41 -4.29 3.28 -0.75
CA TYR A 41 -4.25 4.65 -1.22
C TYR A 41 -2.91 4.98 -1.90
N VAL A 42 -1.79 4.69 -1.23
CA VAL A 42 -0.45 4.96 -1.79
C VAL A 42 -0.23 4.18 -3.09
N ILE A 43 -0.61 2.91 -3.15
CA ILE A 43 -0.53 2.12 -4.39
C ILE A 43 -1.33 2.76 -5.51
N LEU A 44 -2.59 3.15 -5.27
CA LEU A 44 -3.43 3.79 -6.27
C LEU A 44 -2.85 5.13 -6.76
N VAL A 45 -2.31 5.95 -5.84
CA VAL A 45 -1.65 7.22 -6.19
C VAL A 45 -0.40 7.00 -7.03
N MET A 46 0.46 6.06 -6.63
CA MET A 46 1.71 5.76 -7.34
C MET A 46 1.43 5.19 -8.72
N MET A 47 0.45 4.29 -8.83
CA MET A 47 0.01 3.74 -10.12
C MET A 47 -0.52 4.83 -11.05
N LYS A 48 -1.37 5.73 -10.55
CA LYS A 48 -1.91 6.85 -11.34
C LYS A 48 -0.78 7.75 -11.86
N ARG A 49 0.28 7.94 -11.08
CA ARG A 49 1.46 8.74 -11.44
C ARG A 49 2.40 8.06 -12.42
N ALA A 50 2.54 6.73 -12.36
CA ALA A 50 3.39 5.99 -13.28
C ALA A 50 2.95 6.23 -14.74
N GLY A 51 1.64 6.14 -15.04
CA GLY A 51 1.12 6.53 -16.35
C GLY A 51 1.57 5.64 -17.51
N HIS A 52 1.93 4.38 -17.23
CA HIS A 52 2.36 3.42 -18.25
C HIS A 52 1.19 2.49 -18.61
N PRO A 53 0.92 2.23 -19.91
CA PRO A 53 -0.25 1.46 -20.32
C PRO A 53 -0.15 -0.05 -20.06
N TYR A 54 1.06 -0.61 -19.86
CA TYR A 54 1.26 -2.05 -19.72
C TYR A 54 2.35 -2.41 -18.71
N GLY A 55 2.04 -3.31 -17.79
CA GLY A 55 2.99 -3.89 -16.85
C GLY A 55 3.45 -2.92 -15.76
N SER A 56 3.89 -3.46 -14.63
CA SER A 56 4.68 -2.72 -13.65
C SER A 56 6.15 -2.77 -14.04
N ARG A 57 6.86 -1.67 -13.83
CA ARG A 57 8.30 -1.51 -14.08
C ARG A 57 9.08 -1.44 -12.78
N GLU A 58 10.40 -1.48 -12.89
CA GLU A 58 11.27 -1.20 -11.76
C GLU A 58 10.93 0.16 -11.14
N GLY A 59 10.80 0.20 -9.82
CA GLY A 59 10.39 1.39 -9.07
C GLY A 59 8.90 1.47 -8.77
N ASP A 60 8.05 0.66 -9.40
CA ASP A 60 6.60 0.68 -9.12
C ASP A 60 6.27 0.02 -7.79
N VAL A 61 5.29 0.59 -7.09
CA VAL A 61 4.73 -0.01 -5.88
C VAL A 61 3.68 -1.05 -6.28
N VAL A 62 3.95 -2.32 -6.04
CA VAL A 62 3.14 -3.45 -6.53
C VAL A 62 2.63 -4.37 -5.42
N GLY A 63 2.81 -3.98 -4.18
CA GLY A 63 2.28 -4.72 -3.04
C GLY A 63 2.57 -4.03 -1.72
N PHE A 64 2.00 -4.58 -0.66
CA PHE A 64 2.22 -4.12 0.70
C PHE A 64 2.10 -5.27 1.70
N ARG A 65 2.59 -5.04 2.91
CA ARG A 65 2.31 -5.85 4.09
C ARG A 65 2.13 -4.91 5.28
N VAL A 66 1.45 -5.40 6.31
CA VAL A 66 1.22 -4.66 7.56
C VAL A 66 1.80 -5.50 8.69
N GLU A 67 2.66 -4.89 9.48
CA GLU A 67 3.35 -5.53 10.62
C GLU A 67 2.96 -4.83 11.92
N ASP A 68 3.05 -5.52 13.06
CA ASP A 68 2.83 -4.91 14.37
C ASP A 68 3.94 -3.90 14.68
N SER A 69 3.59 -2.81 15.35
CA SER A 69 4.54 -1.77 15.76
C SER A 69 4.28 -1.31 17.20
N GLU A 70 5.34 -0.78 17.81
CA GLU A 70 5.31 -0.10 19.11
C GLU A 70 5.51 1.42 18.97
N GLU A 71 5.66 1.92 17.73
CA GLU A 71 5.78 3.35 17.44
C GLU A 71 4.43 4.07 17.64
N GLU A 72 4.49 5.37 17.97
CA GLU A 72 3.29 6.20 18.10
C GLU A 72 2.60 6.34 16.73
N PRO A 73 1.30 6.05 16.62
CA PRO A 73 0.60 6.12 15.34
C PRO A 73 0.38 7.55 14.86
N GLU A 74 0.49 7.76 13.55
CA GLU A 74 0.04 8.97 12.88
C GLU A 74 -1.43 8.85 12.47
N HIS A 75 -2.09 9.98 12.29
CA HIS A 75 -3.45 10.01 11.77
C HIS A 75 -3.49 9.63 10.29
N LEU A 76 -4.45 8.77 9.92
CA LEU A 76 -4.71 8.46 8.52
C LEU A 76 -5.00 9.76 7.73
N PRO A 77 -4.26 10.04 6.64
CA PRO A 77 -4.51 11.18 5.77
C PRO A 77 -5.95 11.22 5.28
N GLU A 78 -6.52 12.42 5.16
CA GLU A 78 -7.93 12.59 4.80
C GLU A 78 -8.26 11.94 3.45
N GLU A 79 -7.35 12.06 2.48
CA GLU A 79 -7.50 11.47 1.14
C GLU A 79 -7.55 9.94 1.17
N ALA A 80 -6.89 9.30 2.15
CA ALA A 80 -6.89 7.86 2.31
C ALA A 80 -8.15 7.33 3.00
N ARG A 81 -8.95 8.19 3.66
CA ARG A 81 -10.17 7.78 4.38
C ARG A 81 -11.28 7.27 3.45
N HIS A 82 -11.30 7.79 2.22
CA HIS A 82 -12.31 7.46 1.22
C HIS A 82 -12.00 6.19 0.44
N VAL A 83 -10.84 5.57 0.66
CA VAL A 83 -10.45 4.35 -0.04
C VAL A 83 -11.08 3.15 0.65
N ASP A 84 -11.86 2.38 -0.11
CA ASP A 84 -12.41 1.11 0.34
C ASP A 84 -11.57 -0.07 -0.17
N TRP A 85 -11.04 -0.85 0.79
CA TRP A 85 -10.32 -2.09 0.49
C TRP A 85 -11.21 -3.13 -0.18
N GLU A 86 -12.47 -3.25 0.23
CA GLU A 86 -13.36 -4.30 -0.27
C GLU A 86 -13.63 -4.16 -1.76
N GLU A 87 -13.68 -2.93 -2.27
CA GLU A 87 -13.80 -2.62 -3.70
C GLU A 87 -12.55 -2.99 -4.50
N HIS A 88 -11.37 -3.02 -3.87
CA HIS A 88 -10.08 -3.15 -4.56
C HIS A 88 -9.36 -4.48 -4.30
N LYS A 89 -9.75 -5.23 -3.26
CA LYS A 89 -9.07 -6.46 -2.81
C LYS A 89 -8.93 -7.51 -3.91
N HIS A 90 -9.87 -7.53 -4.86
CA HIS A 90 -9.86 -8.45 -6.01
C HIS A 90 -8.65 -8.25 -6.94
N ARG A 91 -7.95 -7.11 -6.86
CA ARG A 91 -6.72 -6.81 -7.63
C ARG A 91 -5.46 -7.42 -6.99
N PHE A 92 -5.57 -7.88 -5.75
CA PHE A 92 -4.48 -8.39 -4.96
C PHE A 92 -4.64 -9.89 -4.70
N PHE A 93 -3.52 -10.60 -4.63
CA PHE A 93 -3.43 -11.93 -4.06
C PHE A 93 -2.66 -11.86 -2.75
N LYS A 94 -3.02 -12.70 -1.79
CA LYS A 94 -2.33 -12.79 -0.50
C LYS A 94 -1.26 -13.88 -0.55
N ARG A 95 -0.05 -13.58 -0.08
CA ARG A 95 1.06 -14.53 0.09
C ARG A 95 1.73 -14.31 1.44
N GLY A 96 1.44 -15.19 2.41
CA GLY A 96 1.80 -14.93 3.81
C GLY A 96 1.10 -13.66 4.28
N GLU A 97 1.85 -12.74 4.89
CA GLU A 97 1.33 -11.44 5.36
C GLU A 97 1.32 -10.35 4.27
N ALA A 98 1.77 -10.67 3.05
CA ALA A 98 1.83 -9.72 1.95
C ALA A 98 0.57 -9.77 1.06
N TYR A 99 0.13 -8.60 0.63
CA TYR A 99 -0.85 -8.39 -0.44
C TYR A 99 -0.11 -7.87 -1.67
N MET A 100 -0.09 -8.68 -2.72
CA MET A 100 0.65 -8.41 -3.95
C MET A 100 -0.33 -8.22 -5.10
N MET A 101 -0.08 -7.29 -6.00
CA MET A 101 -0.89 -7.15 -7.21
C MET A 101 -0.57 -8.28 -8.19
N TYR A 102 -1.58 -8.99 -8.72
CA TYR A 102 -1.39 -10.01 -9.76
C TYR A 102 -1.89 -9.59 -11.15
N LYS A 103 -2.67 -8.51 -11.25
CA LYS A 103 -3.14 -7.97 -12.53
C LYS A 103 -2.49 -6.61 -12.79
N THR A 104 -1.38 -6.61 -13.51
CA THR A 104 -0.95 -5.45 -14.28
C THR A 104 -1.82 -5.36 -15.54
N TRP A 105 -3.05 -4.90 -15.35
CA TRP A 105 -4.03 -4.37 -16.31
C TRP A 105 -4.15 -5.04 -17.70
N SER A 106 -5.34 -5.59 -17.91
CA SER A 106 -6.12 -5.40 -19.13
C SER A 106 -7.43 -4.72 -18.69
N TRP A 107 -7.50 -3.39 -18.72
CA TRP A 107 -8.79 -2.71 -18.74
C TRP A 107 -9.15 -2.43 -20.21
N PRO A 108 -10.41 -2.62 -20.61
CA PRO A 108 -10.90 -2.00 -21.82
C PRO A 108 -11.07 -0.49 -21.55
N ASP A 109 -10.74 0.32 -22.57
CA ASP A 109 -11.12 1.72 -22.64
C ASP A 109 -12.62 1.94 -22.37
#